data_AF-A0ABC9EZW3-F1
#
_entry.id   AF-A0ABC9EZW3-F1
#
_cell.length_a   1.000
_cell.length_b   1.000
_cell.length_c   1.000
_cell.angle_alpha   90.00
_cell.angle_beta   90.00
_cell.angle_gamma   90.00
#
_symmetry.space_group_name_H-M   'P 1'
#
loop_
_entity.id
_entity.type
_entity.pdbx_description
1 polymer ?
#
loop_
_entity_poly.entity_id
_entity_poly.type
_entity_poly.pdbx_seq_one_letter_code
_entity_poly.pdbx_strand_id
1 'polypeptide(L)'
;MSTAVELLDQGHEVDLYESRPFIGGKVGSFVDRQGNHIEMGLHVFFGCYSNLFRLMKKVGADNNLLVKEHTHTFVNKGGSIGELDFRFPVGAPLHGIQAFLRTNQLKVYDKARNAVALALSPVVRALVDPDGALQQVRDLDDVSFSDWFMSKGGTRESITRMWDPVAYALGFIDCDNISARCMLTIFTLFATKTEASLLRMLKGSPDVYLSGPIKKYITDRGGRFHLRWGCREVLYEKSPDGETYVKGLLLSKATSREIIKADAYVAACDVPGIKRLLPSEWREWEMFDNIYKLDGVPVVTVQLRYNGWVTELQDLEKSRQLEKAVGLDNLLYTADADFSCFSDLALSSPADYYIEGQGSLIQAVLTPGDPYMPLPNEEIISKVQKQVVELFPSARGLEVTWSSVVKIGQSLYREAPGNDPFRPDQKTPVKNFFLSGSYTKQDYIDSMEGATLSGRRTAAYICGAGEELLALRKKLVIDDSEKALGNVQVLQTS
;
A
#
# COMPACT_ATOMS: atom_id res chain seq x y z
N MET A 1 -3.05 12.91 0.63
CA MET A 1 -4.53 13.10 0.65
C MET A 1 -5.10 12.99 2.06
N SER A 2 -4.83 11.92 2.83
CA SER A 2 -5.29 11.80 4.24
C SER A 2 -4.95 13.04 5.08
N THR A 3 -3.71 13.53 5.03
CA THR A 3 -3.26 14.77 5.70
C THR A 3 -4.13 15.98 5.34
N ALA A 4 -4.45 16.15 4.05
CA ALA A 4 -5.23 17.29 3.57
C ALA A 4 -6.66 17.26 4.10
N VAL A 5 -7.28 16.08 4.15
CA VAL A 5 -8.64 15.92 4.71
C VAL A 5 -8.67 16.36 6.18
N GLU A 6 -7.71 15.91 6.98
CA GLU A 6 -7.67 16.30 8.40
C GLU A 6 -7.35 17.80 8.59
N LEU A 7 -6.44 18.38 7.81
CA LEU A 7 -6.11 19.80 7.90
C LEU A 7 -7.28 20.71 7.47
N LEU A 8 -7.99 20.36 6.39
CA LEU A 8 -9.15 21.13 5.92
C LEU A 8 -10.30 21.09 6.92
N ASP A 9 -10.52 19.97 7.60
CA ASP A 9 -11.52 19.88 8.67
C ASP A 9 -11.18 20.74 9.89
N GLN A 10 -9.91 21.10 10.08
CA GLN A 10 -9.45 22.04 11.10
C GLN A 10 -9.43 23.50 10.60
N GLY A 11 -9.89 23.75 9.38
CA GLY A 11 -9.98 25.10 8.80
C GLY A 11 -8.68 25.64 8.19
N HIS A 12 -7.68 24.79 7.95
CA HIS A 12 -6.45 25.20 7.26
C HIS A 12 -6.64 25.25 5.74
N GLU A 13 -5.85 26.08 5.07
CA GLU A 13 -5.72 26.03 3.61
C GLU A 13 -4.72 24.96 3.17
N VAL A 14 -5.04 24.23 2.10
CA VAL A 14 -4.18 23.14 1.62
C VAL A 14 -4.06 23.16 0.10
N ASP A 15 -2.81 23.27 -0.37
CA ASP A 15 -2.41 23.03 -1.76
C ASP A 15 -1.71 21.67 -1.88
N LEU A 16 -2.22 20.80 -2.76
CA LEU A 16 -1.65 19.49 -3.07
C LEU A 16 -1.00 19.52 -4.45
N TYR A 17 0.31 19.31 -4.50
CA TYR A 17 1.07 19.22 -5.74
C TYR A 17 1.38 17.76 -6.10
N GLU A 18 1.02 17.36 -7.31
CA GLU A 18 1.26 16.01 -7.83
C GLU A 18 1.99 16.11 -9.18
N SER A 19 3.10 15.38 -9.28
CA SER A 19 3.94 15.31 -10.47
C SER A 19 3.25 14.65 -11.66
N ARG A 20 2.33 13.73 -11.40
CA ARG A 20 1.57 12.95 -12.40
C ARG A 20 0.29 13.68 -12.82
N PRO A 21 -0.32 13.27 -13.96
CA PRO A 21 -1.61 13.83 -14.39
C PRO A 21 -2.83 13.24 -13.67
N PHE A 22 -2.62 12.29 -12.76
CA PHE A 22 -3.65 11.62 -11.97
C PHE A 22 -3.19 11.53 -10.52
N ILE A 23 -4.12 11.25 -9.61
CA ILE A 23 -3.89 11.14 -8.17
C ILE A 23 -3.88 9.68 -7.70
N GLY A 24 -3.56 9.44 -6.43
CA GLY A 24 -3.61 8.12 -5.80
C GLY A 24 -2.26 7.39 -5.73
N GLY A 25 -1.24 7.83 -6.48
CA GLY A 25 0.10 7.25 -6.40
C GLY A 25 0.09 5.74 -6.67
N LYS A 26 0.54 4.94 -5.69
CA LYS A 26 0.56 3.46 -5.78
C LYS A 26 -0.83 2.82 -5.84
N VAL A 27 -1.84 3.50 -5.28
CA VAL A 27 -3.25 3.08 -5.37
C VAL A 27 -4.00 3.74 -6.53
N GLY A 28 -3.27 4.42 -7.42
CA GLY A 28 -3.87 5.10 -8.57
C GLY A 28 -4.38 4.11 -9.63
N SER A 29 -5.31 4.59 -10.44
CA SER A 29 -5.73 3.94 -11.68
C SER A 29 -5.99 5.00 -12.74
N PHE A 30 -6.00 4.61 -14.01
CA PHE A 30 -6.34 5.51 -15.12
C PHE A 30 -7.04 4.72 -16.24
N VAL A 31 -7.75 5.44 -17.10
CA VAL A 31 -8.46 4.84 -18.25
C VAL A 31 -7.59 4.98 -19.50
N ASP A 32 -7.41 3.88 -20.24
CA ASP A 32 -6.70 3.88 -21.52
C ASP A 32 -7.56 4.46 -22.66
N ARG A 33 -7.00 4.50 -23.88
CA ARG A 33 -7.72 5.02 -25.06
C ARG A 33 -8.90 4.17 -25.51
N GLN A 34 -8.95 2.90 -25.10
CA GLN A 34 -10.01 1.94 -25.43
C GLN A 34 -11.10 1.90 -24.34
N GLY A 35 -10.97 2.71 -23.28
CA GLY A 35 -11.91 2.73 -22.17
C GLY A 35 -11.63 1.70 -21.07
N ASN A 36 -10.49 0.99 -21.12
CA ASN A 36 -10.14 0.03 -20.08
C ASN A 36 -9.46 0.72 -18.89
N HIS A 37 -9.86 0.34 -17.68
CA HIS A 37 -9.27 0.83 -16.45
C HIS A 37 -7.99 0.04 -16.11
N ILE A 38 -6.86 0.74 -16.01
CA ILE A 38 -5.55 0.19 -15.65
C ILE A 38 -5.24 0.60 -14.21
N GLU A 39 -5.03 -0.38 -13.32
CA GLU A 39 -4.60 -0.15 -11.94
C GLU A 39 -3.07 -0.21 -11.81
N MET A 40 -2.52 0.55 -10.86
CA MET A 40 -1.10 0.45 -10.51
C MET A 40 -0.75 -0.87 -9.81
N GLY A 41 -1.72 -1.52 -9.17
CA GLY A 41 -1.58 -2.77 -8.43
C GLY A 41 -2.93 -3.33 -7.99
N LEU A 42 -2.96 -4.57 -7.52
CA LEU A 42 -4.15 -5.17 -6.92
C LEU A 42 -4.29 -4.75 -5.46
N HIS A 43 -5.42 -4.13 -5.12
CA HIS A 43 -5.64 -3.56 -3.80
C HIS A 43 -6.77 -4.27 -3.07
N VAL A 44 -6.48 -4.73 -1.86
CA VAL A 44 -7.43 -5.42 -0.99
C VAL A 44 -7.53 -4.71 0.35
N PHE A 45 -8.73 -4.69 0.92
CA PHE A 45 -9.08 -3.92 2.09
C PHE A 45 -9.42 -4.85 3.25
N PHE A 46 -8.46 -5.05 4.15
CA PHE A 46 -8.67 -5.89 5.34
C PHE A 46 -9.58 -5.21 6.35
N GLY A 47 -10.35 -6.00 7.11
CA GLY A 47 -11.24 -5.46 8.14
C GLY A 47 -10.52 -4.76 9.30
N CYS A 48 -9.21 -4.95 9.46
CA CYS A 48 -8.40 -4.21 10.43
C CYS A 48 -8.00 -2.79 9.98
N TYR A 49 -8.36 -2.33 8.78
CA TYR A 49 -8.01 -1.02 8.23
C TYR A 49 -8.88 0.12 8.77
N SER A 50 -8.81 0.32 10.09
CA SER A 50 -9.67 1.24 10.83
C SER A 50 -9.55 2.71 10.39
N ASN A 51 -8.34 3.19 10.10
CA ASN A 51 -8.11 4.58 9.71
C ASN A 51 -8.58 4.85 8.29
N LEU A 52 -8.34 3.90 7.37
CA LEU A 52 -8.83 3.97 6.00
C LEU A 52 -10.36 3.91 5.95
N PHE A 53 -11.00 3.00 6.68
CA PHE A 53 -12.47 2.92 6.69
C PHE A 53 -13.09 4.16 7.32
N ARG A 54 -12.48 4.72 8.36
CA ARG A 54 -12.89 6.02 8.91
C ARG A 54 -12.79 7.14 7.87
N LEU A 55 -11.70 7.19 7.10
CA LEU A 55 -11.53 8.16 6.01
C LEU A 55 -12.59 7.95 4.91
N MET A 56 -12.78 6.71 4.45
CA MET A 56 -13.76 6.38 3.42
C MET A 56 -15.18 6.76 3.87
N LYS A 57 -15.55 6.44 5.11
CA LYS A 57 -16.84 6.89 5.68
C LYS A 57 -16.96 8.41 5.74
N LYS A 58 -15.90 9.11 6.15
CA LYS A 58 -15.87 10.59 6.22
C LYS A 58 -16.14 11.22 4.85
N VAL A 59 -15.62 10.63 3.78
CA VAL A 59 -15.78 11.14 2.40
C VAL A 59 -16.98 10.53 1.65
N GLY A 60 -17.83 9.75 2.33
CA GLY A 60 -19.03 9.13 1.74
C GLY A 60 -18.73 7.97 0.77
N ALA A 61 -17.62 7.26 0.95
CA ALA A 61 -17.16 6.16 0.11
C ALA A 61 -17.24 4.78 0.81
N ASP A 62 -17.85 4.67 1.98
CA ASP A 62 -17.97 3.43 2.74
C ASP A 62 -18.71 2.31 1.98
N ASN A 63 -19.74 2.67 1.21
CA ASN A 63 -20.49 1.73 0.36
C ASN A 63 -19.75 1.32 -0.93
N ASN A 64 -18.50 1.76 -1.13
CA ASN A 64 -17.70 1.36 -2.28
C ASN A 64 -16.91 0.07 -2.05
N LEU A 65 -16.91 -0.47 -0.83
CA LEU A 65 -16.24 -1.72 -0.48
C LEU A 65 -17.21 -2.90 -0.56
N LEU A 66 -16.90 -3.87 -1.42
CA LEU A 66 -17.63 -5.12 -1.54
C LEU A 66 -17.01 -6.14 -0.58
N VAL A 67 -17.80 -6.56 0.40
CA VAL A 67 -17.42 -7.64 1.32
C VAL A 67 -17.38 -8.96 0.56
N LYS A 68 -16.28 -9.69 0.71
CA LYS A 68 -16.10 -11.02 0.13
C LYS A 68 -16.36 -12.10 1.16
N GLU A 69 -16.40 -13.35 0.71
CA GLU A 69 -16.48 -14.46 1.65
C GLU A 69 -15.27 -14.45 2.60
N HIS A 70 -15.49 -14.84 3.85
CA HIS A 70 -14.44 -14.88 4.87
C HIS A 70 -13.54 -16.12 4.69
N THR A 71 -12.94 -16.22 3.53
CA THR A 71 -12.07 -17.31 3.09
C THR A 71 -10.82 -16.71 2.48
N HIS A 72 -9.66 -17.33 2.77
CA HIS A 72 -8.45 -17.08 1.99
C HIS A 72 -8.22 -18.28 1.07
N THR A 73 -8.37 -18.04 -0.23
CA THR A 73 -8.46 -19.08 -1.26
C THR A 73 -7.14 -19.18 -2.04
N PHE A 74 -6.57 -20.38 -2.06
CA PHE A 74 -5.36 -20.75 -2.78
C PHE A 74 -5.76 -21.54 -4.03
N VAL A 75 -5.36 -21.05 -5.20
CA VAL A 75 -5.52 -21.78 -6.46
C VAL A 75 -4.23 -22.51 -6.75
N ASN A 76 -4.31 -23.83 -6.74
CA ASN A 76 -3.20 -24.72 -7.05
C ASN A 76 -3.31 -25.21 -8.50
N LYS A 77 -2.19 -25.69 -9.05
CA LYS A 77 -2.10 -26.18 -10.43
C LYS A 77 -3.25 -27.14 -10.79
N GLY A 78 -3.85 -26.93 -11.96
CA GLY A 78 -4.98 -27.74 -12.44
C GLY A 78 -6.36 -27.35 -11.91
N GLY A 79 -6.49 -26.22 -11.22
CA GLY A 79 -7.75 -25.65 -10.75
C GLY A 79 -8.19 -26.18 -9.38
N SER A 80 -7.29 -26.85 -8.66
CA SER A 80 -7.62 -27.37 -7.32
C SER A 80 -7.54 -26.26 -6.27
N ILE A 81 -8.54 -26.20 -5.40
CA ILE A 81 -8.70 -25.12 -4.44
C ILE A 81 -8.27 -25.55 -3.04
N GLY A 82 -7.35 -24.79 -2.45
CA GLY A 82 -7.00 -24.84 -1.03
C GLY A 82 -7.61 -23.66 -0.29
N GLU A 83 -8.05 -23.82 0.96
CA GLU A 83 -8.70 -22.73 1.70
C GLU A 83 -8.26 -22.63 3.17
N LEU A 84 -8.26 -21.40 3.67
CA LEU A 84 -8.44 -21.11 5.09
C LEU A 84 -9.84 -20.51 5.26
N ASP A 85 -10.78 -21.33 5.72
CA ASP A 85 -12.19 -20.93 5.88
C ASP A 85 -12.49 -20.44 7.30
N PHE A 86 -12.74 -19.14 7.42
CA PHE A 86 -13.04 -18.45 8.68
C PHE A 86 -14.55 -18.28 8.91
N ARG A 87 -15.43 -18.82 8.06
CA ARG A 87 -16.89 -18.79 8.19
C ARG A 87 -17.38 -19.76 9.28
N PHE A 88 -16.88 -19.60 10.49
CA PHE A 88 -17.30 -20.36 11.65
C PHE A 88 -18.24 -19.50 12.53
N PRO A 89 -19.33 -20.04 13.09
CA PRO A 89 -20.27 -19.24 13.90
C PRO A 89 -19.66 -18.56 15.13
N VAL A 90 -18.51 -19.03 15.60
CA VAL A 90 -17.78 -18.42 16.71
C VAL A 90 -16.57 -17.66 16.17
N GLY A 91 -16.48 -16.37 16.52
CA GLY A 91 -15.46 -15.46 15.99
C GLY A 91 -14.04 -15.69 16.50
N ALA A 92 -13.22 -14.63 16.47
CA ALA A 92 -11.82 -14.69 16.88
C ALA A 92 -11.66 -15.09 18.36
N PRO A 93 -10.67 -15.94 18.70
CA PRO A 93 -9.70 -16.60 17.82
C PRO A 93 -10.17 -17.96 17.25
N LEU A 94 -11.35 -18.45 17.65
CA LEU A 94 -11.81 -19.83 17.39
C LEU A 94 -12.04 -20.14 15.90
N HIS A 95 -12.60 -19.21 15.13
CA HIS A 95 -12.71 -19.37 13.67
C HIS A 95 -11.34 -19.55 12.97
N GLY A 96 -10.29 -18.88 13.44
CA GLY A 96 -8.95 -18.98 12.88
C GLY A 96 -8.30 -20.32 13.22
N ILE A 97 -8.43 -20.76 14.47
CA ILE A 97 -8.00 -22.11 14.87
C ILE A 97 -8.70 -23.17 14.00
N GLN A 98 -10.01 -23.05 13.79
CA GLN A 98 -10.72 -23.94 12.88
C GLN A 98 -10.16 -23.87 11.46
N ALA A 99 -9.97 -22.68 10.90
CA ALA A 99 -9.48 -22.49 9.53
C ALA A 99 -8.14 -23.23 9.32
N PHE A 100 -7.18 -23.05 10.23
CA PHE A 100 -5.87 -23.72 10.16
C PHE A 100 -5.94 -25.23 10.41
N LEU A 101 -6.88 -25.72 11.23
CA LEU A 101 -7.08 -27.16 11.43
C LEU A 101 -7.78 -27.83 10.24
N ARG A 102 -8.69 -27.12 9.56
CA ARG A 102 -9.48 -27.68 8.46
C ARG A 102 -8.86 -27.49 7.08
N THR A 103 -7.89 -26.58 6.94
CA THR A 103 -7.28 -26.28 5.65
C THR A 103 -6.83 -27.53 4.88
N ASN A 104 -7.17 -27.58 3.61
CA ASN A 104 -6.72 -28.59 2.66
C ASN A 104 -5.47 -28.13 1.87
N GLN A 105 -4.96 -26.92 2.13
CA GLN A 105 -3.76 -26.39 1.47
C GLN A 105 -2.47 -27.08 1.94
N LEU A 106 -2.47 -27.63 3.16
CA LEU A 106 -1.32 -28.31 3.76
C LEU A 106 -1.61 -29.78 4.03
N LYS A 107 -0.56 -30.60 3.87
CA LYS A 107 -0.58 -32.02 4.29
C LYS A 107 -0.69 -32.11 5.82
N VAL A 108 -1.11 -33.28 6.31
CA VAL A 108 -1.40 -33.50 7.74
C VAL A 108 -0.21 -33.17 8.65
N TYR A 109 1.01 -33.56 8.26
CA TYR A 109 2.22 -33.27 9.02
C TYR A 109 2.50 -31.77 9.11
N ASP A 110 2.47 -31.08 7.97
CA ASP A 110 2.74 -29.64 7.87
C ASP A 110 1.69 -28.83 8.62
N LYS A 111 0.43 -29.23 8.54
CA LYS A 111 -0.67 -28.65 9.32
C LYS A 111 -0.42 -28.74 10.83
N ALA A 112 -0.02 -29.91 11.33
CA ALA A 112 0.27 -30.09 12.75
C ALA A 112 1.45 -29.21 13.21
N ARG A 113 2.50 -29.13 12.40
CA ARG A 113 3.69 -28.30 12.69
C ARG A 113 3.39 -26.81 12.60
N ASN A 114 2.57 -26.39 11.65
CA ASN A 114 2.05 -25.03 11.54
C ASN A 114 1.25 -24.65 12.79
N ALA A 115 0.37 -25.53 13.28
CA ALA A 115 -0.38 -25.30 14.51
C ALA A 115 0.52 -25.13 15.73
N VAL A 116 1.60 -25.93 15.85
CA VAL A 116 2.59 -25.76 16.93
C VAL A 116 3.29 -24.40 16.84
N ALA A 117 3.74 -24.01 15.65
CA ALA A 117 4.41 -22.72 15.45
C ALA A 117 3.49 -21.53 15.81
N LEU A 118 2.23 -21.57 15.40
CA LEU A 118 1.24 -20.55 15.74
C LEU A 118 0.90 -20.55 17.24
N ALA A 119 0.82 -21.71 17.88
CA ALA A 119 0.56 -21.82 19.33
C ALA A 119 1.72 -21.26 20.18
N LEU A 120 2.94 -21.27 19.66
CA LEU A 120 4.13 -20.69 20.30
C LEU A 120 4.39 -19.23 19.91
N SER A 121 3.47 -18.62 19.16
CA SER A 121 3.63 -17.26 18.67
C SER A 121 3.19 -16.20 19.68
N PRO A 122 3.73 -14.97 19.58
CA PRO A 122 3.25 -13.82 20.36
C PRO A 122 1.75 -13.54 20.20
N VAL A 123 1.14 -14.03 19.11
CA VAL A 123 -0.30 -13.91 18.83
C VAL A 123 -1.15 -14.54 19.94
N VAL A 124 -0.67 -15.61 20.58
CA VAL A 124 -1.37 -16.22 21.73
C VAL A 124 -1.35 -15.30 22.94
N ARG A 125 -0.22 -14.62 23.20
CA ARG A 125 -0.12 -13.62 24.27
C ARG A 125 -1.09 -12.46 24.03
N ALA A 126 -1.33 -12.08 22.77
CA ALA A 126 -2.22 -10.97 22.43
C ALA A 126 -3.69 -11.19 22.85
N LEU A 127 -4.09 -12.43 23.18
CA LEU A 127 -5.41 -12.73 23.70
C LEU A 127 -5.60 -12.27 25.17
N VAL A 128 -4.51 -12.04 25.90
CA VAL A 128 -4.52 -11.68 27.32
C VAL A 128 -3.77 -10.36 27.59
N ASP A 129 -2.68 -10.14 26.86
CA ASP A 129 -1.81 -8.96 26.96
C ASP A 129 -1.42 -8.47 25.55
N PRO A 130 -2.32 -7.70 24.89
CA PRO A 130 -2.08 -7.17 23.55
C PRO A 130 -0.83 -6.30 23.43
N ASP A 131 -0.56 -5.44 24.43
CA ASP A 131 0.56 -4.51 24.40
C ASP A 131 1.89 -5.24 24.55
N GLY A 132 1.97 -6.20 25.49
CA GLY A 132 3.16 -7.04 25.64
C GLY A 132 3.40 -7.96 24.45
N ALA A 133 2.33 -8.43 23.78
CA ALA A 133 2.46 -9.17 22.54
C ALA A 133 3.03 -8.31 21.41
N LEU A 134 2.53 -7.09 21.22
CA LEU A 134 3.06 -6.17 20.22
C LEU A 134 4.52 -5.79 20.51
N GLN A 135 4.91 -5.65 21.77
CA GLN A 135 6.33 -5.43 22.11
C GLN A 135 7.19 -6.63 21.68
N GLN A 136 6.78 -7.87 22.01
CA GLN A 136 7.50 -9.06 21.56
C GLN A 136 7.57 -9.15 20.03
N VAL A 137 6.53 -8.73 19.32
CA VAL A 137 6.53 -8.69 17.85
C VAL A 137 7.55 -7.67 17.34
N ARG A 138 7.64 -6.49 17.96
CA ARG A 138 8.65 -5.46 17.61
C ARG A 138 10.08 -5.93 17.87
N ASP A 139 10.30 -6.70 18.92
CA ASP A 139 11.61 -7.27 19.26
C ASP A 139 12.07 -8.36 18.26
N LEU A 140 11.21 -8.79 17.34
CA LEU A 140 11.52 -9.76 16.28
C LEU A 140 11.81 -9.10 14.93
N ASP A 141 12.09 -7.78 14.90
CA ASP A 141 12.33 -7.09 13.64
C ASP A 141 13.58 -7.59 12.90
N ASP A 142 14.61 -8.02 13.63
CA ASP A 142 15.90 -8.48 13.10
C ASP A 142 15.93 -9.96 12.71
N VAL A 143 14.80 -10.66 12.79
CA VAL A 143 14.64 -12.08 12.43
C VAL A 143 13.74 -12.21 11.21
N SER A 144 14.10 -13.06 10.24
CA SER A 144 13.20 -13.39 9.12
C SER A 144 11.98 -14.17 9.61
N PHE A 145 10.85 -14.08 8.91
CA PHE A 145 9.68 -14.87 9.27
C PHE A 145 9.96 -16.37 9.18
N SER A 146 10.73 -16.81 8.18
CA SER A 146 11.15 -18.21 8.05
C SER A 146 11.98 -18.67 9.25
N ASP A 147 13.01 -17.92 9.66
CA ASP A 147 13.86 -18.30 10.79
C ASP A 147 13.04 -18.40 12.07
N TRP A 148 12.18 -17.40 12.30
CA TRP A 148 11.26 -17.43 13.43
C TRP A 148 10.34 -18.66 13.37
N PHE A 149 9.65 -18.89 12.25
CA PHE A 149 8.65 -19.93 12.10
C PHE A 149 9.26 -21.33 12.23
N MET A 150 10.42 -21.56 11.61
CA MET A 150 11.16 -22.82 11.70
C MET A 150 11.69 -23.05 13.13
N SER A 151 12.14 -22.01 13.84
CA SER A 151 12.56 -22.12 15.24
C SER A 151 11.43 -22.57 16.18
N LYS A 152 10.17 -22.31 15.81
CA LYS A 152 8.98 -22.78 16.55
C LYS A 152 8.47 -24.15 16.11
N GLY A 153 9.22 -24.84 15.24
CA GLY A 153 8.88 -26.17 14.76
C GLY A 153 7.98 -26.19 13.53
N GLY A 154 7.80 -25.05 12.84
CA GLY A 154 7.17 -24.98 11.53
C GLY A 154 7.94 -25.76 10.45
N THR A 155 7.37 -25.87 9.25
CA THR A 155 7.99 -26.59 8.12
C THR A 155 8.19 -25.69 6.92
N ARG A 156 9.22 -26.01 6.11
CA ARG A 156 9.49 -25.33 4.83
C ARG A 156 8.33 -25.49 3.84
N GLU A 157 7.62 -26.61 3.87
CA GLU A 157 6.43 -26.83 3.05
C GLU A 157 5.29 -25.87 3.45
N SER A 158 5.08 -25.63 4.75
CA SER A 158 4.10 -24.64 5.22
C SER A 158 4.47 -23.24 4.75
N ILE A 159 5.77 -22.90 4.79
CA ILE A 159 6.27 -21.64 4.25
C ILE A 159 5.94 -21.55 2.75
N THR A 160 6.39 -22.52 1.96
CA THR A 160 6.24 -22.50 0.50
C THR A 160 4.78 -22.50 0.03
N ARG A 161 3.93 -23.34 0.63
CA ARG A 161 2.54 -23.55 0.16
C ARG A 161 1.54 -22.55 0.71
N MET A 162 1.86 -21.85 1.81
CA MET A 162 0.91 -21.00 2.51
C MET A 162 1.50 -19.64 2.87
N TRP A 163 2.65 -19.58 3.56
CA TRP A 163 3.15 -18.31 4.07
C TRP A 163 3.85 -17.43 3.04
N ASP A 164 4.56 -18.00 2.07
CA ASP A 164 5.18 -17.24 0.97
C ASP A 164 4.12 -16.52 0.12
N PRO A 165 3.03 -17.17 -0.35
CA PRO A 165 1.95 -16.45 -1.04
C PRO A 165 1.36 -15.30 -0.21
N VAL A 166 1.26 -15.44 1.11
CA VAL A 166 0.77 -14.39 2.01
C VAL A 166 1.80 -13.28 2.22
N ALA A 167 3.08 -13.63 2.41
CA ALA A 167 4.17 -12.67 2.57
C ALA A 167 4.35 -11.82 1.31
N TYR A 168 4.29 -12.45 0.14
CA TYR A 168 4.27 -11.75 -1.13
C TYR A 168 3.06 -10.82 -1.24
N ALA A 169 1.86 -11.24 -0.87
CA ALA A 169 0.67 -10.37 -0.91
C ALA A 169 0.78 -9.16 0.04
N LEU A 170 1.52 -9.27 1.14
CA LEU A 170 1.66 -8.20 2.14
C LEU A 170 2.84 -7.26 1.87
N GLY A 171 3.99 -7.78 1.44
CA GLY A 171 5.26 -7.03 1.35
C GLY A 171 6.08 -7.28 0.09
N PHE A 172 5.55 -8.05 -0.88
CA PHE A 172 6.19 -8.37 -2.16
C PHE A 172 7.52 -9.13 -2.07
N ILE A 173 7.83 -9.70 -0.91
CA ILE A 173 9.02 -10.53 -0.64
C ILE A 173 8.62 -11.79 0.13
N ASP A 174 9.40 -12.86 0.00
CA ASP A 174 9.14 -14.16 0.63
C ASP A 174 9.41 -14.16 2.15
N CYS A 175 9.10 -15.28 2.80
CA CYS A 175 9.30 -15.46 4.23
C CYS A 175 10.78 -15.49 4.66
N ASP A 176 11.72 -15.83 3.77
CA ASP A 176 13.15 -15.80 4.06
C ASP A 176 13.68 -14.36 4.12
N ASN A 177 13.04 -13.44 3.41
CA ASN A 177 13.48 -12.05 3.29
C ASN A 177 12.59 -11.04 4.03
N ILE A 178 11.37 -11.41 4.44
CA ILE A 178 10.50 -10.53 5.24
C ILE A 178 10.81 -10.66 6.74
N SER A 179 10.78 -9.54 7.46
CA SER A 179 10.88 -9.53 8.92
C SER A 179 9.69 -10.26 9.56
N ALA A 180 9.97 -11.05 10.60
CA ALA A 180 8.97 -11.71 11.41
C ALA A 180 8.00 -10.70 12.05
N ARG A 181 8.49 -9.51 12.43
CA ARG A 181 7.68 -8.40 12.96
C ARG A 181 6.51 -8.09 12.02
N CYS A 182 6.77 -7.96 10.73
CA CYS A 182 5.80 -7.54 9.73
C CYS A 182 4.63 -8.52 9.62
N MET A 183 4.95 -9.80 9.47
CA MET A 183 3.97 -10.89 9.39
C MET A 183 3.19 -11.03 10.71
N LEU A 184 3.88 -11.09 11.84
CA LEU A 184 3.26 -11.32 13.14
C LEU A 184 2.39 -10.16 13.61
N THR A 185 2.70 -8.92 13.20
CA THR A 185 1.82 -7.77 13.50
C THR A 185 0.44 -7.95 12.88
N ILE A 186 0.39 -8.35 11.60
CA ILE A 186 -0.88 -8.60 10.89
C ILE A 186 -1.63 -9.79 11.50
N PHE A 187 -0.95 -10.90 11.82
CA PHE A 187 -1.62 -12.05 12.44
C PHE A 187 -2.10 -11.78 13.87
N THR A 188 -1.42 -10.93 14.61
CA THR A 188 -1.89 -10.44 15.91
C THR A 188 -3.21 -9.68 15.77
N LEU A 189 -3.35 -8.85 14.72
CA LEU A 189 -4.62 -8.20 14.42
C LEU A 189 -5.71 -9.20 14.01
N PHE A 190 -5.38 -10.22 13.23
CA PHE A 190 -6.33 -11.25 12.79
C PHE A 190 -6.84 -12.11 13.95
N ALA A 191 -5.98 -12.44 14.91
CA ALA A 191 -6.37 -13.27 16.06
C ALA A 191 -7.19 -12.53 17.11
N THR A 192 -7.14 -11.20 17.15
CA THR A 192 -7.80 -10.40 18.18
C THR A 192 -9.16 -9.85 17.77
N LYS A 193 -9.50 -9.86 16.47
CA LYS A 193 -10.78 -9.34 15.96
C LYS A 193 -11.33 -10.21 14.84
N THR A 194 -12.58 -10.69 14.99
CA THR A 194 -13.24 -11.57 14.02
C THR A 194 -13.17 -11.05 12.59
N GLU A 195 -13.49 -9.77 12.39
CA GLU A 195 -13.56 -9.20 11.05
C GLU A 195 -12.18 -8.80 10.48
N ALA A 196 -11.08 -8.92 11.24
CA ALA A 196 -9.81 -8.32 10.84
C ALA A 196 -9.21 -8.95 9.57
N SER A 197 -9.36 -10.26 9.38
CA SER A 197 -8.94 -10.97 8.17
C SER A 197 -9.98 -10.97 7.05
N LEU A 198 -11.17 -10.40 7.28
CA LEU A 198 -12.21 -10.33 6.25
C LEU A 198 -11.75 -9.42 5.09
N LEU A 199 -11.84 -9.97 3.89
CA LEU A 199 -11.43 -9.32 2.66
C LEU A 199 -12.55 -8.47 2.09
N ARG A 200 -12.18 -7.29 1.61
CA ARG A 200 -13.04 -6.42 0.80
C ARG A 200 -12.30 -5.99 -0.45
N MET A 201 -13.05 -5.92 -1.55
CA MET A 201 -12.58 -5.36 -2.82
C MET A 201 -13.26 -4.03 -3.04
N LEU A 202 -12.59 -3.09 -3.69
CA LEU A 202 -13.26 -1.88 -4.14
C LEU A 202 -14.22 -2.26 -5.28
N LYS A 203 -15.43 -1.71 -5.33
CA LYS A 203 -16.44 -2.15 -6.30
C LYS A 203 -16.08 -1.89 -7.77
N GLY A 204 -15.06 -1.07 -8.03
CA GLY A 204 -14.52 -0.73 -9.34
C GLY A 204 -13.18 -0.02 -9.16
N SER A 205 -12.79 0.82 -10.11
CA SER A 205 -11.46 1.42 -10.15
C SER A 205 -11.14 2.38 -8.97
N PRO A 206 -9.91 2.37 -8.44
CA PRO A 206 -9.48 3.26 -7.36
C PRO A 206 -9.64 4.75 -7.63
N ASP A 207 -9.43 5.21 -8.87
CA ASP A 207 -9.61 6.62 -9.21
C ASP A 207 -11.07 7.08 -9.01
N VAL A 208 -12.04 6.24 -9.40
CA VAL A 208 -13.47 6.56 -9.30
C VAL A 208 -14.00 6.34 -7.90
N TYR A 209 -13.64 5.22 -7.25
CA TYR A 209 -14.32 4.76 -6.04
C TYR A 209 -13.54 4.94 -4.74
N LEU A 210 -12.26 5.32 -4.80
CA LEU A 210 -11.45 5.63 -3.61
C LEU A 210 -10.93 7.08 -3.66
N SER A 211 -10.09 7.40 -4.65
CA SER A 211 -9.44 8.70 -4.77
C SER A 211 -10.42 9.80 -5.18
N GLY A 212 -11.43 9.48 -6.01
CA GLY A 212 -12.46 10.41 -6.48
C GLY A 212 -13.27 11.04 -5.33
N PRO A 213 -13.89 10.27 -4.43
CA PRO A 213 -14.59 10.80 -3.27
C PRO A 213 -13.68 11.64 -2.36
N ILE A 214 -12.44 11.20 -2.14
CA ILE A 214 -11.46 11.94 -1.34
C ILE A 214 -11.12 13.29 -2.00
N LYS A 215 -10.88 13.29 -3.31
CA LYS A 215 -10.62 14.50 -4.09
C LYS A 215 -11.80 15.45 -4.01
N LYS A 216 -13.02 14.96 -4.21
CA LYS A 216 -14.25 15.75 -4.11
C LYS A 216 -14.36 16.40 -2.73
N TYR A 217 -14.19 15.62 -1.65
CA TYR A 217 -14.25 16.12 -0.28
C TYR A 217 -13.23 17.24 -0.02
N ILE A 218 -12.00 17.08 -0.50
CA ILE A 218 -10.93 18.07 -0.40
C ILE A 218 -11.29 19.35 -1.16
N THR A 219 -11.74 19.23 -2.41
CA THR A 219 -12.09 20.39 -3.25
C THR A 219 -13.32 21.13 -2.75
N ASP A 220 -14.36 20.43 -2.27
CA ASP A 220 -15.55 21.05 -1.68
C ASP A 220 -15.23 21.90 -0.43
N ARG A 221 -14.08 21.65 0.22
CA ARG A 221 -13.58 22.39 1.38
C ARG A 221 -12.51 23.43 1.04
N GLY A 222 -12.30 23.70 -0.24
CA GLY A 222 -11.33 24.71 -0.71
C GLY A 222 -9.89 24.21 -0.86
N GLY A 223 -9.64 22.90 -0.69
CA GLY A 223 -8.35 22.30 -1.01
C GLY A 223 -8.08 22.29 -2.51
N ARG A 224 -6.86 22.63 -2.91
CA ARG A 224 -6.48 22.87 -4.32
C ARG A 224 -5.52 21.79 -4.82
N PHE A 225 -5.86 21.17 -5.94
CA PHE A 225 -5.00 20.18 -6.59
C PHE A 225 -4.25 20.79 -7.78
N HIS A 226 -2.93 20.63 -7.78
CA HIS A 226 -2.01 21.10 -8.81
C HIS A 226 -1.34 19.90 -9.47
N LEU A 227 -1.99 19.36 -10.50
CA LEU A 227 -1.47 18.19 -11.24
C LEU A 227 -0.42 18.59 -12.27
N ARG A 228 0.49 17.65 -12.55
CA ARG A 228 1.68 17.81 -13.40
C ARG A 228 2.70 18.82 -12.84
N TRP A 229 2.62 19.15 -11.55
CA TRP A 229 3.57 20.01 -10.86
C TRP A 229 4.46 19.16 -9.97
N GLY A 230 5.72 18.98 -10.39
CA GLY A 230 6.72 18.24 -9.63
C GLY A 230 7.58 19.18 -8.80
N CYS A 231 7.77 18.85 -7.51
CA CYS A 231 8.75 19.51 -6.67
C CYS A 231 10.17 19.13 -7.12
N ARG A 232 11.00 20.15 -7.36
CA ARG A 232 12.39 20.00 -7.80
C ARG A 232 13.37 20.21 -6.67
N GLU A 233 13.06 21.11 -5.74
CA GLU A 233 13.98 21.51 -4.69
C GLU A 233 13.20 21.99 -3.45
N VAL A 234 13.68 21.60 -2.28
CA VAL A 234 13.26 22.19 -1.00
C VAL A 234 14.20 23.37 -0.72
N LEU A 235 13.67 24.59 -0.75
CA LEU A 235 14.45 25.78 -0.44
C LEU A 235 14.41 26.00 1.07
N TYR A 236 15.57 26.01 1.72
CA TYR A 236 15.69 26.16 3.16
C TYR A 236 16.78 27.15 3.55
N GLU A 237 16.67 27.68 4.76
CA GLU A 237 17.61 28.61 5.38
C GLU A 237 17.78 28.29 6.87
N LYS A 238 18.79 28.89 7.50
CA LYS A 238 18.93 28.91 8.95
C LYS A 238 18.44 30.25 9.48
N SER A 239 17.63 30.24 10.54
CA SER A 239 17.25 31.43 11.27
C SER A 239 18.44 32.00 12.07
N PRO A 240 18.34 33.23 12.62
CA PRO A 240 19.42 33.85 13.40
C PRO A 240 19.87 33.04 14.64
N ASP A 241 18.98 32.23 15.21
CA ASP A 241 19.24 31.29 16.32
C ASP A 241 19.78 29.93 15.84
N GLY A 242 20.05 29.77 14.55
CA GLY A 242 20.68 28.59 13.95
C GLY A 242 19.71 27.47 13.56
N GLU A 243 18.39 27.67 13.72
CA GLU A 243 17.39 26.65 13.40
C GLU A 243 17.10 26.59 11.90
N THR A 244 17.10 25.38 11.33
CA THR A 244 16.77 25.18 9.91
C THR A 244 15.26 25.25 9.69
N TYR A 245 14.84 25.98 8.65
CA TYR A 245 13.44 26.08 8.21
C TYR A 245 13.32 26.09 6.68
N VAL A 246 12.18 25.63 6.17
CA VAL A 246 11.86 25.69 4.74
C VAL A 246 11.23 27.05 4.41
N LYS A 247 11.79 27.75 3.43
CA LYS A 247 11.30 29.06 2.95
C LYS A 247 10.41 28.94 1.71
N GLY A 248 10.45 27.81 1.02
CA GLY A 248 9.59 27.53 -0.11
C GLY A 248 9.92 26.20 -0.81
N LEU A 249 9.04 25.78 -1.71
CA LEU A 249 9.28 24.65 -2.61
C LEU A 249 9.39 25.16 -4.04
N LEU A 250 10.48 24.80 -4.73
CA LEU A 250 10.61 25.06 -6.16
C LEU A 250 9.84 23.99 -6.94
N LEU A 251 8.71 24.37 -7.52
CA LEU A 251 7.88 23.49 -8.33
C LEU A 251 8.06 23.78 -9.81
N SER A 252 7.82 22.76 -10.64
CA SER A 252 7.88 22.91 -12.10
C SER A 252 6.77 22.14 -12.81
N LYS A 253 6.29 22.71 -13.91
CA LYS A 253 5.35 22.10 -14.85
C LYS A 253 5.70 22.55 -16.26
N ALA A 254 6.03 21.60 -17.13
CA ALA A 254 6.51 21.89 -18.48
C ALA A 254 7.66 22.93 -18.45
N THR A 255 7.46 24.11 -19.02
CA THR A 255 8.43 25.21 -19.03
C THR A 255 8.29 26.18 -17.85
N SER A 256 7.22 26.07 -17.05
CA SER A 256 6.95 26.94 -15.91
C SER A 256 7.68 26.48 -14.65
N ARG A 257 8.17 27.44 -13.86
CA ARG A 257 8.74 27.23 -12.52
C ARG A 257 8.15 28.24 -11.57
N GLU A 258 7.80 27.79 -10.37
CA GLU A 258 7.21 28.64 -9.33
C GLU A 258 7.80 28.26 -7.98
N ILE A 259 7.99 29.26 -7.12
CA ILE A 259 8.37 29.05 -5.73
C ILE A 259 7.11 29.19 -4.90
N ILE A 260 6.69 28.10 -4.26
CA ILE A 260 5.50 28.08 -3.42
C ILE A 260 5.92 28.29 -1.97
N LYS A 261 5.30 29.27 -1.32
CA LYS A 261 5.48 29.56 0.11
C LYS A 261 4.25 29.13 0.89
N ALA A 262 4.48 28.56 2.07
CA ALA A 262 3.44 28.14 3.00
C ALA A 262 3.97 28.21 4.46
N ASP A 263 3.05 28.18 5.43
CA ASP A 263 3.42 28.12 6.85
C ASP A 263 4.01 26.75 7.23
N ALA A 264 3.55 25.67 6.59
CA ALA A 264 4.02 24.30 6.79
C ALA A 264 4.12 23.55 5.45
N TYR A 265 5.11 22.66 5.34
CA TYR A 265 5.41 21.88 4.15
C TYR A 265 5.35 20.38 4.48
N VAL A 266 4.68 19.61 3.63
CA VAL A 266 4.55 18.16 3.80
C VAL A 266 5.12 17.45 2.58
N ALA A 267 6.12 16.60 2.79
CA ALA A 267 6.57 15.67 1.76
C ALA A 267 5.83 14.33 1.91
N ALA A 268 4.77 14.18 1.12
CA ALA A 268 3.97 12.96 1.03
C ALA A 268 4.42 12.04 -0.12
N CYS A 269 5.73 11.78 -0.20
CA CYS A 269 6.35 11.03 -1.30
C CYS A 269 6.50 9.53 -1.00
N ASP A 270 6.77 8.72 -2.02
CA ASP A 270 7.34 7.38 -1.83
C ASP A 270 8.83 7.46 -1.48
N VAL A 271 9.42 6.33 -1.07
CA VAL A 271 10.85 6.26 -0.68
C VAL A 271 11.79 6.83 -1.78
N PRO A 272 11.66 6.46 -3.07
CA PRO A 272 12.46 7.08 -4.13
C PRO A 272 12.23 8.60 -4.25
N GLY A 273 10.99 9.04 -4.13
CA GLY A 273 10.61 10.44 -4.23
C GLY A 273 11.19 11.28 -3.10
N ILE A 274 11.11 10.81 -1.86
CA ILE A 274 11.67 11.54 -0.72
C ILE A 274 13.20 11.57 -0.75
N LYS A 275 13.88 10.46 -1.13
CA LYS A 275 15.34 10.44 -1.31
C LYS A 275 15.81 11.46 -2.35
N ARG A 276 15.02 11.70 -3.42
CA ARG A 276 15.34 12.74 -4.42
C ARG A 276 15.03 14.16 -3.96
N LEU A 277 14.07 14.32 -3.05
CA LEU A 277 13.56 15.63 -2.64
C LEU A 277 14.36 16.23 -1.48
N LEU A 278 14.86 15.40 -0.56
CA LEU A 278 15.60 15.86 0.60
C LEU A 278 16.93 16.52 0.21
N PRO A 279 17.26 17.72 0.73
CA PRO A 279 18.59 18.28 0.61
C PRO A 279 19.67 17.34 1.13
N SER A 280 20.81 17.28 0.45
CA SER A 280 21.91 16.39 0.83
C SER A 280 22.48 16.68 2.22
N GLU A 281 22.50 17.96 2.59
CA GLU A 281 23.00 18.51 3.84
C GLU A 281 22.16 18.04 5.02
N TRP A 282 20.87 17.78 4.81
CA TRP A 282 19.97 17.31 5.86
C TRP A 282 20.28 15.90 6.33
N ARG A 283 21.14 15.16 5.60
CA ARG A 283 21.66 13.87 6.06
C ARG A 283 22.58 13.99 7.28
N GLU A 284 22.91 15.20 7.73
CA GLU A 284 23.52 15.41 9.06
C GLU A 284 22.62 14.94 10.21
N TRP A 285 21.30 14.97 10.03
CA TRP A 285 20.37 14.40 10.99
C TRP A 285 20.13 12.92 10.68
N GLU A 286 20.35 12.07 11.68
CA GLU A 286 20.18 10.62 11.59
C GLU A 286 18.80 10.22 11.02
N MET A 287 17.74 10.95 11.38
CA MET A 287 16.39 10.71 10.87
C MET A 287 16.32 10.73 9.33
N PHE A 288 16.96 11.72 8.69
CA PHE A 288 16.94 11.82 7.23
C PHE A 288 17.95 10.86 6.59
N ASP A 289 19.11 10.62 7.21
CA ASP A 289 20.07 9.64 6.70
C ASP A 289 19.49 8.22 6.71
N ASN A 290 18.72 7.87 7.74
CA ASN A 290 18.04 6.58 7.84
C ASN A 290 17.08 6.31 6.67
N ILE A 291 16.45 7.34 6.10
CA ILE A 291 15.58 7.17 4.92
C ILE A 291 16.37 6.60 3.73
N TYR A 292 17.66 6.92 3.60
CA TYR A 292 18.51 6.42 2.52
C TYR A 292 18.83 4.93 2.65
N LYS A 293 18.63 4.33 3.83
CA LYS A 293 18.78 2.89 4.11
C LYS A 293 17.53 2.07 3.74
N LEU A 294 16.41 2.73 3.45
CA LEU A 294 15.17 2.07 3.00
C LEU A 294 15.19 1.89 1.49
N ASP A 295 15.04 0.67 0.99
CA ASP A 295 14.92 0.42 -0.46
C ASP A 295 13.52 -0.04 -0.83
N GLY A 296 13.07 0.30 -2.05
CA GLY A 296 11.80 -0.18 -2.56
C GLY A 296 11.89 -1.58 -3.17
N VAL A 297 10.79 -2.32 -3.13
CA VAL A 297 10.65 -3.62 -3.81
C VAL A 297 10.02 -3.40 -5.20
N PRO A 298 10.57 -3.98 -6.27
CA PRO A 298 9.95 -3.91 -7.58
C PRO A 298 8.73 -4.82 -7.66
N VAL A 299 7.70 -4.35 -8.37
CA VAL A 299 6.47 -5.10 -8.62
C VAL A 299 6.01 -4.87 -10.04
N VAL A 300 5.46 -5.92 -10.65
CA VAL A 300 4.82 -5.85 -11.96
C VAL A 300 3.38 -6.34 -11.84
N THR A 301 2.43 -5.51 -12.29
CA THR A 301 1.01 -5.84 -12.32
C THR A 301 0.61 -6.12 -13.77
N VAL A 302 -0.03 -7.26 -14.00
CA VAL A 302 -0.51 -7.67 -15.33
C VAL A 302 -2.01 -7.84 -15.27
N GLN A 303 -2.71 -7.24 -16.24
CA GLN A 303 -4.13 -7.46 -16.46
C GLN A 303 -4.33 -8.22 -17.77
N LEU A 304 -5.11 -9.30 -17.75
CA LEU A 304 -5.44 -10.14 -18.91
C LEU A 304 -6.96 -10.27 -19.00
N ARG A 305 -7.52 -9.78 -20.10
CA ARG A 305 -8.96 -9.88 -20.39
C ARG A 305 -9.22 -10.99 -21.39
N TYR A 306 -10.22 -11.82 -21.12
CA TYR A 306 -10.51 -13.01 -21.92
C TYR A 306 -11.85 -12.91 -22.65
N ASN A 307 -12.00 -13.69 -23.72
CA ASN A 307 -13.28 -13.94 -24.39
C ASN A 307 -14.12 -15.06 -23.72
N GLY A 308 -13.83 -15.38 -22.47
CA GLY A 308 -14.54 -16.38 -21.65
C GLY A 308 -14.08 -16.32 -20.19
N TRP A 309 -14.65 -17.15 -19.34
CA TRP A 309 -14.39 -17.15 -17.89
C TRP A 309 -13.22 -18.06 -17.52
N VAL A 310 -12.24 -17.49 -16.83
CA VAL A 310 -11.12 -18.19 -16.21
C VAL A 310 -11.57 -18.63 -14.81
N THR A 311 -11.90 -19.91 -14.67
CA THR A 311 -12.53 -20.46 -13.46
C THR A 311 -11.93 -21.78 -13.03
N GLU A 312 -12.11 -22.12 -11.77
CA GLU A 312 -11.83 -23.43 -11.16
C GLU A 312 -12.75 -24.56 -11.66
N LEU A 313 -13.85 -24.19 -12.32
CA LEU A 313 -14.84 -25.13 -12.82
C LEU A 313 -14.24 -26.01 -13.93
N GLN A 314 -14.58 -27.30 -13.90
CA GLN A 314 -14.23 -28.26 -14.95
C GLN A 314 -15.25 -28.28 -16.10
N ASP A 315 -16.27 -27.42 -16.03
CA ASP A 315 -17.37 -27.32 -16.99
C ASP A 315 -17.02 -26.26 -18.04
N LEU A 316 -16.57 -26.74 -19.21
CA LEU A 316 -16.13 -25.86 -20.29
C LEU A 316 -17.27 -25.02 -20.85
N GLU A 317 -18.48 -25.56 -20.98
CA GLU A 317 -19.62 -24.80 -21.52
C GLU A 317 -19.94 -23.60 -20.63
N LYS A 318 -19.97 -23.79 -19.31
CA LYS A 318 -20.15 -22.68 -18.36
C LYS A 318 -19.03 -21.65 -18.41
N SER A 319 -17.80 -22.09 -18.65
CA SER A 319 -16.65 -21.18 -18.77
C SER A 319 -16.62 -20.43 -20.11
N ARG A 320 -17.38 -20.85 -21.13
CA ARG A 320 -17.37 -20.23 -22.47
C ARG A 320 -18.55 -19.31 -22.73
N GLN A 321 -19.68 -19.55 -22.06
CA GLN A 321 -20.82 -18.64 -22.16
C GLN A 321 -20.48 -17.27 -21.54
N LEU A 322 -21.09 -16.20 -22.07
CA LEU A 322 -20.85 -14.81 -21.63
C LEU A 322 -22.10 -14.14 -21.05
N GLU A 323 -23.20 -14.89 -20.92
CA GLU A 323 -24.48 -14.40 -20.41
C GLU A 323 -24.43 -14.17 -18.89
N LYS A 324 -23.62 -14.97 -18.17
CA LYS A 324 -23.49 -14.91 -16.72
C LYS A 324 -22.03 -15.00 -16.29
N ALA A 325 -21.61 -14.09 -15.42
CA ALA A 325 -20.31 -14.17 -14.77
C ALA A 325 -20.22 -15.40 -13.86
N VAL A 326 -19.15 -16.18 -14.01
CA VAL A 326 -18.89 -17.39 -13.23
C VAL A 326 -17.40 -17.46 -12.86
N GLY A 327 -17.09 -18.03 -11.70
CA GLY A 327 -15.74 -18.18 -11.18
C GLY A 327 -15.62 -17.69 -9.75
N LEU A 328 -14.38 -17.40 -9.34
CA LEU A 328 -14.04 -17.03 -7.97
C LEU A 328 -14.17 -15.52 -7.75
N ASP A 329 -15.05 -15.12 -6.83
CA ASP A 329 -15.23 -13.73 -6.38
C ASP A 329 -14.46 -13.48 -5.06
N ASN A 330 -13.13 -13.46 -5.13
CA ASN A 330 -12.29 -13.12 -3.97
C ASN A 330 -10.87 -12.65 -4.40
N LEU A 331 -10.06 -12.26 -3.43
CA LEU A 331 -8.61 -12.28 -3.57
C LEU A 331 -8.14 -13.74 -3.57
N LEU A 332 -7.27 -14.07 -4.51
CA LEU A 332 -6.75 -15.40 -4.72
C LEU A 332 -5.24 -15.41 -4.50
N TYR A 333 -4.75 -16.52 -3.96
CA TYR A 333 -3.33 -16.78 -3.75
C TYR A 333 -2.90 -17.96 -4.59
N THR A 334 -1.62 -18.06 -4.92
CA THR A 334 -1.04 -19.29 -5.47
C THR A 334 0.42 -19.43 -5.09
N ALA A 335 0.86 -20.68 -4.93
CA ALA A 335 2.26 -21.06 -4.78
C ALA A 335 2.81 -21.73 -6.05
N ASP A 336 1.99 -21.85 -7.10
CA ASP A 336 2.29 -22.61 -8.32
C ASP A 336 2.52 -21.68 -9.54
N ALA A 337 2.66 -20.38 -9.31
CA ALA A 337 2.95 -19.35 -10.30
C ALA A 337 3.86 -18.26 -9.71
N ASP A 338 4.46 -17.46 -10.59
CA ASP A 338 5.32 -16.34 -10.23
C ASP A 338 4.53 -15.12 -9.76
N PHE A 339 3.24 -15.06 -10.07
CA PHE A 339 2.32 -14.13 -9.40
C PHE A 339 1.78 -14.80 -8.14
N SER A 340 1.90 -14.11 -7.01
CA SER A 340 1.53 -14.67 -5.70
C SER A 340 0.07 -14.42 -5.35
N CYS A 341 -0.43 -13.23 -5.67
CA CYS A 341 -1.79 -12.80 -5.45
C CYS A 341 -2.41 -12.27 -6.74
N PHE A 342 -3.68 -12.59 -6.95
CA PHE A 342 -4.43 -12.22 -8.14
C PHE A 342 -5.93 -12.21 -7.87
N SER A 343 -6.72 -11.67 -8.79
CA SER A 343 -8.18 -11.71 -8.73
C SER A 343 -8.78 -11.58 -10.12
N ASP A 344 -9.98 -12.12 -10.32
CA ASP A 344 -10.81 -11.77 -11.47
C ASP A 344 -11.63 -10.52 -11.14
N LEU A 345 -11.18 -9.36 -11.63
CA LEU A 345 -11.81 -8.08 -11.33
C LEU A 345 -13.21 -7.96 -11.95
N ALA A 346 -13.53 -8.74 -13.00
CA ALA A 346 -14.89 -8.75 -13.56
C ALA A 346 -15.91 -9.36 -12.58
N LEU A 347 -15.46 -10.20 -11.64
CA LEU A 347 -16.27 -10.73 -10.54
C LEU A 347 -16.09 -9.90 -9.27
N SER A 348 -14.85 -9.57 -8.93
CA SER A 348 -14.52 -9.04 -7.61
C SER A 348 -14.68 -7.53 -7.46
N SER A 349 -14.63 -6.81 -8.57
CA SER A 349 -14.74 -5.35 -8.64
C SER A 349 -15.61 -4.92 -9.85
N PRO A 350 -16.84 -5.42 -10.00
CA PRO A 350 -17.54 -5.46 -11.29
C PRO A 350 -17.91 -4.09 -11.88
N ALA A 351 -18.01 -3.01 -11.09
CA ALA A 351 -18.61 -1.75 -11.52
C ALA A 351 -17.92 -1.11 -12.75
N ASP A 352 -16.60 -1.24 -12.86
CA ASP A 352 -15.82 -0.77 -14.02
C ASP A 352 -15.16 -1.90 -14.83
N TYR A 353 -15.12 -3.13 -14.28
CA TYR A 353 -14.31 -4.23 -14.81
C TYR A 353 -15.12 -5.33 -15.48
N TYR A 354 -16.39 -5.51 -15.08
CA TYR A 354 -17.34 -6.36 -15.80
C TYR A 354 -17.83 -5.64 -17.05
N ILE A 355 -17.69 -6.27 -18.21
CA ILE A 355 -18.15 -5.74 -19.49
C ILE A 355 -19.04 -6.81 -20.12
N GLU A 356 -20.29 -6.44 -20.42
CA GLU A 356 -21.25 -7.34 -21.05
C GLU A 356 -20.70 -7.91 -22.36
N GLY A 357 -20.83 -9.22 -22.56
CA GLY A 357 -20.29 -9.90 -23.73
C GLY A 357 -18.76 -10.09 -23.70
N GLN A 358 -18.11 -9.90 -22.55
CA GLN A 358 -16.71 -10.24 -22.32
C GLN A 358 -16.57 -11.16 -21.11
N GLY A 359 -15.43 -11.86 -21.04
CA GLY A 359 -15.13 -12.80 -19.97
C GLY A 359 -14.32 -12.17 -18.84
N SER A 360 -13.53 -13.01 -18.18
CA SER A 360 -12.71 -12.63 -17.02
C SER A 360 -11.74 -11.49 -17.31
N LEU A 361 -11.47 -10.69 -16.28
CA LEU A 361 -10.34 -9.77 -16.23
C LEU A 361 -9.42 -10.18 -15.08
N ILE A 362 -8.42 -11.02 -15.38
CA ILE A 362 -7.44 -11.47 -14.39
C ILE A 362 -6.42 -10.37 -14.16
N GLN A 363 -6.33 -9.87 -12.92
CA GLN A 363 -5.24 -9.01 -12.47
C GLN A 363 -4.28 -9.81 -11.59
N ALA A 364 -3.06 -9.98 -12.05
CA ALA A 364 -2.01 -10.77 -11.41
C ALA A 364 -0.83 -9.88 -10.99
N VAL A 365 -0.33 -10.09 -9.76
CA VAL A 365 0.78 -9.32 -9.18
C VAL A 365 2.04 -10.19 -9.11
N LEU A 366 3.05 -9.85 -9.91
CA LEU A 366 4.33 -10.57 -10.00
C LEU A 366 5.30 -10.07 -8.93
N THR A 367 5.64 -10.96 -8.01
CA THR A 367 6.48 -10.71 -6.84
C THR A 367 7.31 -11.96 -6.53
N PRO A 368 8.65 -11.90 -6.57
CA PRO A 368 9.48 -10.72 -6.80
C PRO A 368 9.36 -10.17 -8.24
N GLY A 369 9.31 -8.84 -8.38
CA GLY A 369 9.17 -8.19 -9.69
C GLY A 369 10.49 -8.09 -10.48
N ASP A 370 11.65 -8.22 -9.81
CA ASP A 370 12.99 -8.05 -10.40
C ASP A 370 13.20 -8.81 -11.72
N PRO A 371 12.83 -10.12 -11.84
CA PRO A 371 13.06 -10.89 -13.06
C PRO A 371 12.27 -10.37 -14.27
N TYR A 372 11.18 -9.64 -14.03
CA TYR A 372 10.25 -9.16 -15.04
C TYR A 372 10.53 -7.72 -15.49
N MET A 373 11.24 -6.94 -14.68
CA MET A 373 11.55 -5.54 -14.99
C MET A 373 12.24 -5.33 -16.34
N PRO A 374 13.28 -6.12 -16.72
CA PRO A 374 13.98 -5.90 -17.99
C PRO A 374 13.21 -6.43 -19.22
N LEU A 375 12.16 -7.24 -19.05
CA LEU A 375 11.48 -7.92 -20.16
C LEU A 375 10.52 -6.99 -20.92
N PRO A 376 10.33 -7.15 -22.24
CA PRO A 376 9.26 -6.48 -22.98
C PRO A 376 7.86 -6.89 -22.46
N ASN A 377 6.87 -6.01 -22.60
CA ASN A 377 5.53 -6.24 -22.06
C ASN A 377 4.89 -7.50 -22.65
N GLU A 378 5.07 -7.76 -23.94
CA GLU A 378 4.52 -8.92 -24.64
C GLU A 378 5.08 -10.24 -24.09
N GLU A 379 6.35 -10.27 -23.70
CA GLU A 379 6.97 -11.44 -23.08
C GLU A 379 6.40 -11.70 -21.69
N ILE A 380 6.19 -10.64 -20.89
CA ILE A 380 5.57 -10.71 -19.57
C ILE A 380 4.14 -11.26 -19.70
N ILE A 381 3.34 -10.70 -20.61
CA ILE A 381 1.97 -11.14 -20.91
C ILE A 381 1.96 -12.61 -21.29
N SER A 382 2.84 -13.05 -22.18
CA SER A 382 2.92 -14.45 -22.60
C SER A 382 3.28 -15.39 -21.45
N LYS A 383 4.20 -15.00 -20.57
CA LYS A 383 4.58 -15.79 -19.39
C LYS A 383 3.43 -15.91 -18.40
N VAL A 384 2.76 -14.80 -18.06
CA VAL A 384 1.62 -14.80 -17.14
C VAL A 384 0.46 -15.60 -17.72
N GLN A 385 0.14 -15.41 -19.00
CA GLN A 385 -0.91 -16.17 -19.67
C GLN A 385 -0.67 -17.68 -19.60
N LYS A 386 0.57 -18.13 -19.83
CA LYS A 386 0.91 -19.54 -19.70
C LYS A 386 0.66 -20.06 -18.27
N GLN A 387 1.05 -19.29 -17.26
CA GLN A 387 0.84 -19.65 -15.86
C GLN A 387 -0.65 -19.67 -15.48
N VAL A 388 -1.45 -18.71 -15.98
CA VAL A 388 -2.92 -18.72 -15.81
C VAL A 388 -3.52 -20.00 -16.42
N VAL A 389 -3.08 -20.44 -17.60
CA VAL A 389 -3.55 -21.69 -18.22
C VAL A 389 -3.13 -22.95 -17.44
N GLU A 390 -1.97 -22.93 -16.76
CA GLU A 390 -1.54 -24.02 -15.90
C GLU A 390 -2.33 -24.09 -14.59
N LEU A 391 -2.67 -22.93 -14.01
CA LEU A 391 -3.53 -22.84 -12.83
C LEU A 391 -4.98 -23.17 -13.15
N PHE A 392 -5.51 -22.71 -14.28
CA PHE A 392 -6.91 -22.84 -14.67
C PHE A 392 -7.06 -23.53 -16.03
N PRO A 393 -7.34 -24.85 -16.06
CA PRO A 393 -7.60 -25.56 -17.32
C PRO A 393 -8.73 -24.95 -18.15
N SER A 394 -9.70 -24.27 -17.54
CA SER A 394 -10.77 -23.53 -18.21
C SER A 394 -10.25 -22.42 -19.12
N ALA A 395 -9.05 -21.86 -18.88
CA ALA A 395 -8.44 -20.85 -19.73
C ALA A 395 -7.88 -21.40 -21.06
N ARG A 396 -7.78 -22.74 -21.21
CA ARG A 396 -7.25 -23.36 -22.44
C ARG A 396 -8.13 -23.07 -23.65
N GLY A 397 -7.55 -22.41 -24.65
CA GLY A 397 -8.27 -22.03 -25.87
C GLY A 397 -9.10 -20.76 -25.72
N LEU A 398 -9.03 -20.06 -24.59
CA LEU A 398 -9.49 -18.67 -24.50
C LEU A 398 -8.45 -17.75 -25.13
N GLU A 399 -8.93 -16.68 -25.76
CA GLU A 399 -8.09 -15.62 -26.32
C GLU A 399 -8.01 -14.46 -25.33
N VAL A 400 -6.80 -13.91 -25.17
CA VAL A 400 -6.60 -12.64 -24.47
C VAL A 400 -6.99 -11.51 -25.42
N THR A 401 -8.13 -10.88 -25.17
CA THR A 401 -8.70 -9.81 -26.01
C THR A 401 -8.11 -8.44 -25.71
N TRP A 402 -7.61 -8.25 -24.49
CA TRP A 402 -6.91 -7.04 -24.07
C TRP A 402 -5.95 -7.37 -22.93
N SER A 403 -4.87 -6.60 -22.82
CA SER A 403 -3.90 -6.76 -21.74
C SER A 403 -3.20 -5.46 -21.38
N SER A 404 -2.74 -5.36 -20.14
CA SER A 404 -1.93 -4.24 -19.65
C SER A 404 -0.80 -4.75 -18.75
N VAL A 405 0.32 -4.03 -18.73
CA VAL A 405 1.45 -4.28 -17.84
C VAL A 405 1.86 -2.95 -17.21
N VAL A 406 1.87 -2.90 -15.88
CA VAL A 406 2.37 -1.77 -15.10
C VAL A 406 3.59 -2.22 -14.31
N LYS A 407 4.70 -1.49 -14.44
CA LYS A 407 5.96 -1.76 -13.74
C LYS A 407 6.28 -0.65 -12.75
N ILE A 408 6.55 -1.00 -11.51
CA ILE A 408 6.98 -0.07 -10.47
C ILE A 408 8.32 -0.53 -9.92
N GLY A 409 9.40 0.21 -10.23
CA GLY A 409 10.79 -0.12 -9.85
C GLY A 409 11.04 -0.20 -8.35
N GLN A 410 10.38 0.67 -7.60
CA GLN A 410 10.50 0.76 -6.16
C GLN A 410 9.12 1.13 -5.61
N SER A 411 8.33 0.11 -5.27
CA SER A 411 6.96 0.28 -4.79
C SER A 411 6.94 0.46 -3.28
N LEU A 412 6.58 -0.58 -2.52
CA LEU A 412 6.65 -0.59 -1.06
C LEU A 412 8.11 -0.58 -0.63
N TYR A 413 8.43 0.01 0.52
CA TYR A 413 9.75 -0.21 1.11
C TYR A 413 9.89 -1.70 1.48
N ARG A 414 11.11 -2.20 1.38
CA ARG A 414 11.46 -3.58 1.66
C ARG A 414 11.43 -3.79 3.16
N GLU A 415 10.44 -4.52 3.61
CA GLU A 415 10.21 -4.92 5.02
C GLU A 415 11.16 -6.04 5.47
N ALA A 416 12.44 -5.91 5.15
CA ALA A 416 13.47 -6.89 5.51
C ALA A 416 13.86 -6.82 6.98
N PRO A 417 14.46 -7.89 7.54
CA PRO A 417 14.94 -7.89 8.91
C PRO A 417 15.84 -6.69 9.24
N GLY A 418 15.52 -5.99 10.34
CA GLY A 418 16.28 -4.85 10.84
C GLY A 418 16.00 -3.50 10.16
N ASN A 419 14.98 -3.40 9.30
CA ASN A 419 14.65 -2.15 8.60
C ASN A 419 13.68 -1.23 9.36
N ASP A 420 12.92 -1.71 10.35
CA ASP A 420 11.94 -0.89 11.07
C ASP A 420 12.57 0.31 11.84
N PRO A 421 13.81 0.22 12.38
CA PRO A 421 14.51 1.36 12.96
C PRO A 421 14.78 2.51 11.99
N PHE A 422 14.86 2.26 10.68
CA PHE A 422 15.18 3.29 9.69
C PHE A 422 13.97 4.13 9.26
N ARG A 423 12.77 3.76 9.70
CA ARG A 423 11.53 4.46 9.34
C ARG A 423 11.43 5.76 10.15
N PRO A 424 11.36 6.94 9.48
CA PRO A 424 11.30 8.21 10.19
C PRO A 424 9.92 8.46 10.80
N ASP A 425 9.87 9.28 11.85
CA ASP A 425 8.61 9.87 12.33
C ASP A 425 8.04 10.85 11.28
N GLN A 426 6.75 11.19 11.40
CA GLN A 426 6.12 12.24 10.59
C GLN A 426 6.59 13.64 10.99
N LYS A 427 6.96 13.86 12.26
CA LYS A 427 7.61 15.09 12.73
C LYS A 427 9.11 15.04 12.45
N THR A 428 9.65 16.09 11.81
CA THR A 428 11.09 16.17 11.49
C THR A 428 11.84 17.17 12.38
N PRO A 429 13.18 17.17 12.38
CA PRO A 429 13.98 18.20 13.03
C PRO A 429 13.79 19.61 12.44
N VAL A 430 13.26 19.73 11.21
CA VAL A 430 12.99 21.01 10.55
C VAL A 430 11.56 21.42 10.88
N LYS A 431 11.40 22.48 11.69
CA LYS A 431 10.13 22.80 12.40
C LYS A 431 8.89 22.89 11.52
N ASN A 432 9.03 23.41 10.30
CA ASN A 432 7.91 23.58 9.37
C ASN A 432 7.91 22.58 8.21
N PHE A 433 8.69 21.50 8.30
CA PHE A 433 8.73 20.43 7.31
C PHE A 433 8.36 19.09 7.93
N PHE A 434 7.42 18.39 7.32
CA PHE A 434 6.85 17.15 7.84
C PHE A 434 6.90 16.04 6.78
N LEU A 435 7.00 14.80 7.23
CA LEU A 435 6.92 13.62 6.38
C LEU A 435 5.54 12.97 6.49
N SER A 436 5.09 12.39 5.38
CA SER A 436 3.88 11.59 5.34
C SER A 436 4.02 10.48 4.31
N GLY A 437 3.45 9.31 4.58
CA GLY A 437 3.62 8.15 3.72
C GLY A 437 3.73 6.88 4.53
N SER A 438 3.32 5.77 3.93
CA SER A 438 3.29 4.45 4.56
C SER A 438 4.66 3.99 5.09
N TYR A 439 5.76 4.43 4.48
CA TYR A 439 7.13 4.15 4.95
C TYR A 439 7.48 4.79 6.29
N THR A 440 6.81 5.88 6.69
CA THR A 440 7.02 6.54 7.99
C THR A 440 6.58 5.64 9.15
N LYS A 441 7.04 5.90 10.37
CA LYS A 441 6.86 5.04 11.56
C LYS A 441 5.38 4.86 11.93
N GLN A 442 4.89 3.63 11.83
CA GLN A 442 3.57 3.13 12.24
C GLN A 442 3.49 1.59 12.12
N ASP A 443 2.57 0.93 12.81
CA ASP A 443 2.58 -0.55 12.93
C ASP A 443 1.92 -1.32 11.75
N TYR A 444 1.15 -0.67 10.88
CA TYR A 444 0.40 -1.31 9.78
C TYR A 444 1.22 -1.55 8.50
N ILE A 445 2.54 -1.77 8.60
CA ILE A 445 3.47 -2.02 7.48
C ILE A 445 3.37 -0.98 6.35
N ASP A 446 4.07 -1.15 5.23
CA ASP A 446 3.85 -0.32 4.04
C ASP A 446 2.50 -0.64 3.35
N SER A 447 1.39 -0.13 3.91
CA SER A 447 0.02 -0.41 3.43
C SER A 447 -0.82 0.86 3.22
N MET A 448 -2.03 0.69 2.65
CA MET A 448 -3.02 1.77 2.54
C MET A 448 -3.50 2.28 3.92
N GLU A 449 -3.60 1.40 4.90
CA GLU A 449 -3.90 1.77 6.28
C GLU A 449 -2.74 2.58 6.89
N GLY A 450 -1.50 2.15 6.67
CA GLY A 450 -0.30 2.87 7.08
C GLY A 450 -0.17 4.25 6.42
N ALA A 451 -0.46 4.35 5.12
CA ALA A 451 -0.50 5.62 4.40
C ALA A 451 -1.59 6.56 4.95
N THR A 452 -2.76 6.01 5.31
CA THR A 452 -3.85 6.82 5.86
C THR A 452 -3.53 7.29 7.28
N LEU A 453 -3.01 6.40 8.13
CA LEU A 453 -2.62 6.71 9.50
C LEU A 453 -1.47 7.70 9.55
N SER A 454 -0.44 7.54 8.71
CA SER A 454 0.66 8.50 8.63
C SER A 454 0.14 9.89 8.28
N GLY A 455 -0.77 10.03 7.31
CA GLY A 455 -1.38 11.32 6.99
C GLY A 455 -2.14 11.96 8.15
N ARG A 456 -2.87 11.16 8.92
CA ARG A 456 -3.57 11.63 10.13
C ARG A 456 -2.59 12.09 11.21
N ARG A 457 -1.50 11.36 11.42
CA ARG A 457 -0.42 11.74 12.37
C ARG A 457 0.28 13.02 11.93
N THR A 458 0.63 13.14 10.64
CA THR A 458 1.20 14.36 10.07
C THR A 458 0.31 15.58 10.35
N ALA A 459 -1.00 15.47 10.10
CA ALA A 459 -1.93 16.57 10.36
C ALA A 459 -2.00 16.93 11.85
N ALA A 460 -2.02 15.92 12.74
CA ALA A 460 -2.00 16.15 14.18
C ALA A 460 -0.73 16.88 14.64
N TYR A 461 0.44 16.52 14.12
CA TYR A 461 1.69 17.23 14.42
C TYR A 461 1.68 18.68 13.94
N ILE A 462 1.15 18.94 12.73
CA ILE A 462 1.02 20.31 12.22
C ILE A 462 0.10 21.15 13.11
N CYS A 463 -1.06 20.60 13.49
CA CYS A 463 -2.01 21.29 14.36
C CYS A 463 -1.41 21.56 15.75
N GLY A 464 -0.65 20.60 16.29
CA GLY A 464 0.05 20.74 17.57
C GLY A 464 1.22 21.72 17.54
N ALA A 465 1.81 21.98 16.37
CA ALA A 465 2.92 22.91 16.19
C ALA A 465 2.49 24.36 15.94
N GLY A 466 1.19 24.69 16.06
CA GLY A 466 0.64 26.00 15.66
C GLY A 466 1.34 27.21 16.29
N GLU A 467 1.66 27.16 17.59
CA GLU A 467 2.38 28.24 18.27
C GLU A 467 3.83 28.38 17.76
N GLU A 468 4.53 27.26 17.55
CA GLU A 468 5.89 27.23 17.02
C GLU A 468 5.95 27.77 15.60
N LEU A 469 5.01 27.36 14.74
CA LEU A 469 4.90 27.83 13.35
C LEU A 469 4.56 29.31 13.28
N LEU A 470 3.66 29.80 14.15
CA LEU A 470 3.34 31.23 14.24
C LEU A 470 4.56 32.05 14.71
N ALA A 471 5.29 31.56 15.71
CA ALA A 471 6.50 32.20 16.19
C ALA A 471 7.57 32.27 15.09
N LEU A 472 7.77 31.16 14.35
CA LEU A 472 8.68 31.11 13.21
C LEU A 472 8.28 32.14 12.15
N ARG A 473 7.01 32.16 11.72
CA ARG A 473 6.53 33.14 10.74
C ARG A 473 6.80 34.58 11.16
N LYS A 474 6.52 34.93 12.43
CA LYS A 474 6.80 36.28 12.96
C LYS A 474 8.29 36.62 12.88
N LYS A 475 9.18 35.68 13.25
CA LYS A 475 10.64 35.86 13.13
C LYS A 475 11.06 36.12 11.69
N LEU A 476 10.53 35.36 10.73
CA LEU A 476 10.89 35.49 9.32
C LEU A 476 10.43 36.83 8.70
N VAL A 477 9.26 37.33 9.07
CA VAL A 477 8.78 38.65 8.62
C VAL A 477 9.69 39.77 9.14
N ILE A 478 10.19 39.66 10.37
CA ILE A 478 11.12 40.64 10.94
C ILE A 478 12.45 40.60 10.19
N ASP A 479 13.04 39.41 9.99
CA ASP A 479 14.31 39.24 9.27
C ASP A 479 14.25 39.74 7.83
N ASP A 480 13.17 39.44 7.09
CA ASP A 480 12.96 39.97 5.73
C ASP A 480 12.87 41.52 5.73
N SER A 481 12.22 42.10 6.74
CA SER A 481 12.10 43.56 6.87
C SER A 481 13.44 44.23 7.21
N GLU A 482 14.25 43.62 8.08
CA GLU A 482 15.58 44.11 8.45
C GLU A 482 16.56 43.98 7.28
N LYS A 483 16.55 42.88 6.53
CA LYS A 483 17.33 42.70 5.30
C LYS A 483 16.93 43.73 4.24
N ALA A 484 15.63 44.01 4.08
CA ALA A 484 15.16 45.04 3.16
C ALA A 484 15.66 46.44 3.56
N LEU A 485 15.60 46.78 4.85
CA LEU A 485 16.09 48.07 5.38
C LEU A 485 17.63 48.21 5.27
N GLY A 486 18.38 47.16 5.54
CA GLY A 486 19.85 47.13 5.39
C GLY A 486 20.29 47.31 3.94
N ASN A 487 19.61 46.69 2.98
CA ASN A 487 19.88 46.88 1.55
C ASN A 487 19.57 48.30 1.08
N VAL A 488 18.55 48.96 1.66
CA VAL A 488 18.22 50.36 1.36
C VAL A 488 19.28 51.32 1.91
N GLN A 489 19.83 51.06 3.11
CA GLN A 489 20.92 51.88 3.66
C GLN A 489 22.23 51.74 2.86
N VAL A 490 22.57 50.53 2.41
CA VAL A 490 23.77 50.30 1.58
C VAL A 490 23.67 51.03 0.23
N LEU A 491 22.48 51.10 -0.38
CA LEU A 491 22.22 51.85 -1.62
C LEU A 491 22.18 53.38 -1.42
N GLN A 492 21.99 53.88 -0.20
CA GLN A 492 22.05 55.31 0.12
C GLN A 492 23.47 55.79 0.47
N THR A 493 24.41 54.86 0.67
CA THR A 493 25.82 55.16 0.97
C THR A 493 26.79 54.88 -0.19
N SER A 494 26.27 54.55 -1.38
CA SER A 494 27.06 54.29 -2.60
C SER A 494 27.04 55.43 -3.60
#